data_AF-A0A9X7WYS9-F1
#
_entry.id   AF-A0A9X7WYS9-F1
#
_cell.length_a   1.000
_cell.length_b   1.000
_cell.length_c   1.000
_cell.angle_alpha   90.00
_cell.angle_beta   90.00
_cell.angle_gamma   90.00
#
_symmetry.space_group_name_H-M   'P 1'
#
loop_
_entity.id
_entity.type
_entity.pdbx_description
1 polymer ?
#
loop_
_entity_poly.entity_id
_entity_poly.type
_entity_poly.pdbx_seq_one_letter_code
_entity_poly.pdbx_strand_id
1 'polypeptide(L)'
;MTTTKWTCSVDSNGTANLYCELTEDGQQPTTEKVKLKGVCYSPAPINGSNSYAPALGDWYWDDFEAGSTFISSWSPLLSRDFPNFRNLHNNALRVYCMLSRQLEGNGTFPSPWNNGHYFTHKNFLDLAWDKSAPPEAKMRRSVLVGIPLPATMFWKIQYDQASQVEIDYWTNVLRETVRSVADHPAVMGFTIQNEQDGADVCYNNPEWATFWWGQVEKMAAIVKEEAPGKLAGMATHDDPNIPLKASSYMENCPSIDFWGVNTYQTETFESIFKDYGSLPPKALKPVLFTEWGMPATSHRDPNNPGTIYADDQTCSKAAQVAQKMLPQAFAHPLCIGLYYFEYCDELWNQPEAPNIYTWWGGPPAPGFPNGYWDNDGFGLVSVQRGLGLPNDAPIWANTGPNFPIDVHTNRNNLFSTVANVFKTTT
;
A
#
# COMPACT_ATOMS: atom_id res chain seq x y z
N MET A 1 7.73 -20.02 19.05
CA MET A 1 7.46 -19.46 17.72
C MET A 1 7.96 -18.01 17.71
N THR A 2 8.57 -17.54 16.62
CA THR A 2 8.95 -16.13 16.49
C THR A 2 7.72 -15.29 16.15
N THR A 3 7.41 -14.28 16.94
CA THR A 3 6.26 -13.39 16.72
C THR A 3 6.64 -11.92 16.93
N THR A 4 5.86 -11.03 16.33
CA THR A 4 5.98 -9.58 16.55
C THR A 4 4.66 -8.98 17.01
N LYS A 5 4.74 -8.05 17.96
CA LYS A 5 3.64 -7.22 18.41
C LYS A 5 3.95 -5.76 18.09
N TRP A 6 2.99 -5.07 17.50
CA TRP A 6 3.11 -3.68 17.10
C TRP A 6 2.13 -2.81 17.87
N THR A 7 2.62 -1.67 18.35
CA THR A 7 1.81 -0.69 19.08
C THR A 7 2.20 0.70 18.67
N CYS A 8 1.23 1.60 18.55
CA CYS A 8 1.51 3.02 18.37
C CYS A 8 0.58 3.89 19.23
N SER A 9 1.04 5.11 19.53
CA SER A 9 0.31 6.05 20.37
C SER A 9 0.86 7.46 20.20
N VAL A 10 0.08 8.47 20.60
CA VAL A 10 0.55 9.85 20.77
C VAL A 10 0.68 10.14 22.27
N ASP A 11 1.83 10.64 22.70
CA ASP A 11 2.05 11.01 24.10
C ASP A 11 1.48 12.41 24.44
N SER A 12 1.59 12.82 25.71
CA SER A 12 1.08 14.12 26.17
C SER A 12 1.76 15.34 25.53
N ASN A 13 2.91 15.15 24.87
CA ASN A 13 3.62 16.20 24.14
C ASN A 13 3.25 16.24 22.65
N GLY A 14 2.25 15.43 22.23
CA GLY A 14 1.89 15.32 20.81
C GLY A 14 2.90 14.52 19.99
N THR A 15 3.80 13.76 20.64
CA THR A 15 4.78 12.94 19.94
C THR A 15 4.24 11.55 19.71
N ALA A 16 4.16 11.16 18.44
CA ALA A 16 3.80 9.81 18.02
C ALA A 16 4.96 8.84 18.23
N ASN A 17 4.62 7.66 18.74
CA ASN A 17 5.55 6.57 18.95
C ASN A 17 5.02 5.32 18.27
N LEU A 18 5.92 4.56 17.64
CA LEU A 18 5.65 3.25 17.06
C LEU A 18 6.69 2.29 17.61
N TYR A 19 6.24 1.14 18.11
CA TYR A 19 7.11 0.11 18.68
C TYR A 19 6.83 -1.24 18.04
N CYS A 20 7.90 -2.00 17.84
CA CYS A 20 7.87 -3.42 17.53
C CYS A 20 8.47 -4.19 18.71
N GLU A 21 7.71 -5.09 19.30
CA GLU A 21 8.18 -6.08 20.26
C GLU A 21 8.37 -7.42 19.54
N LEU A 22 9.60 -7.94 19.55
CA LEU A 22 9.97 -9.25 19.00
C LEU A 22 10.06 -10.27 20.14
N THR A 23 9.35 -11.38 19.99
CA THR A 23 9.47 -12.55 20.87
C THR A 23 10.05 -13.72 20.07
N GLU A 24 11.13 -14.32 20.57
CA GLU A 24 11.75 -15.52 20.03
C GLU A 24 11.83 -16.62 21.11
N ASP A 25 11.79 -17.89 20.70
CA ASP A 25 11.78 -19.02 21.63
C ASP A 25 13.01 -19.02 22.55
N GLY A 26 12.76 -19.08 23.85
CA GLY A 26 13.81 -19.11 24.86
C GLY A 26 14.57 -17.79 25.05
N GLN A 27 14.11 -16.69 24.42
CA GLN A 27 14.68 -15.35 24.58
C GLN A 27 13.71 -14.41 25.29
N GLN A 28 14.24 -13.39 25.98
CA GLN A 28 13.42 -12.30 26.51
C GLN A 28 12.90 -11.43 25.35
N PRO A 29 11.64 -10.97 25.38
CA PRO A 29 11.14 -10.06 24.37
C PRO A 29 12.00 -8.81 24.26
N THR A 30 12.28 -8.39 23.03
CA THR A 30 13.01 -7.15 22.73
C THR A 30 12.06 -6.15 22.12
N THR A 31 12.05 -4.92 22.62
CA THR A 31 11.22 -3.84 22.07
C THR A 31 12.09 -2.78 21.43
N GLU A 32 11.72 -2.35 20.23
CA GLU A 32 12.40 -1.30 19.48
C GLU A 32 11.42 -0.22 19.05
N LYS A 33 11.84 1.06 19.15
CA LYS A 33 11.12 2.18 18.55
C LYS A 33 11.42 2.23 17.05
N VAL A 34 10.37 2.29 16.23
CA VAL A 34 10.48 2.22 14.77
C VAL A 34 10.02 3.53 14.14
N LYS A 35 10.73 3.96 13.09
CA LYS A 35 10.26 4.96 12.13
C LYS A 35 10.14 4.29 10.76
N LEU A 36 8.97 4.38 10.12
CA LEU A 36 8.70 3.67 8.87
C LEU A 36 9.30 4.42 7.68
N LYS A 37 10.25 3.77 7.01
CA LYS A 37 10.91 4.17 5.78
C LYS A 37 10.45 3.18 4.73
N GLY A 38 9.23 3.38 4.29
CA GLY A 38 8.48 2.42 3.50
C GLY A 38 8.50 2.72 2.01
N VAL A 39 8.07 1.73 1.23
CA VAL A 39 7.74 1.89 -0.20
C VAL A 39 6.46 1.14 -0.50
N CYS A 40 5.59 1.74 -1.31
CA CYS A 40 4.44 1.06 -1.89
C CYS A 40 4.91 0.09 -2.97
N TYR A 41 4.54 -1.18 -2.85
CA TYR A 41 4.98 -2.23 -3.76
C TYR A 41 3.78 -2.92 -4.40
N SER A 42 3.62 -2.71 -5.70
CA SER A 42 2.62 -3.35 -6.55
C SER A 42 3.31 -3.82 -7.84
N PRO A 43 3.88 -5.05 -7.86
CA PRO A 43 4.68 -5.53 -8.98
C PRO A 43 3.79 -6.05 -10.12
N ALA A 44 2.79 -5.27 -10.54
CA ALA A 44 1.91 -5.68 -11.62
C ALA A 44 2.74 -5.94 -12.88
N PRO A 45 2.74 -7.16 -13.44
CA PRO A 45 3.39 -7.39 -14.72
C PRO A 45 2.70 -6.54 -15.79
N ILE A 46 3.44 -6.12 -16.82
CA ILE A 46 2.86 -5.52 -18.02
C ILE A 46 1.81 -6.49 -18.58
N ASN A 47 0.65 -5.98 -18.98
CA ASN A 47 -0.55 -6.75 -19.32
C ASN A 47 -1.30 -7.39 -18.13
N GLY A 48 -0.86 -7.14 -16.90
CA GLY A 48 -1.58 -7.45 -15.67
C GLY A 48 -2.45 -6.27 -15.22
N SER A 49 -3.51 -6.57 -14.46
CA SER A 49 -4.37 -5.54 -13.88
C SER A 49 -4.54 -5.77 -12.39
N ASN A 50 -4.54 -4.66 -11.65
CA ASN A 50 -4.89 -4.66 -10.23
C ASN A 50 -6.38 -4.44 -9.97
N SER A 51 -7.13 -4.04 -11.00
CA SER A 51 -8.56 -3.70 -10.89
C SER A 51 -9.47 -4.85 -11.32
N TYR A 52 -8.93 -5.85 -12.02
CA TYR A 52 -9.73 -6.90 -12.63
C TYR A 52 -9.59 -8.23 -11.90
N ALA A 53 -10.74 -8.91 -11.81
CA ALA A 53 -10.81 -10.29 -11.37
C ALA A 53 -9.93 -11.20 -12.26
N PRO A 54 -9.48 -12.35 -11.73
CA PRO A 54 -9.73 -12.85 -10.37
C PRO A 54 -8.83 -12.23 -9.29
N ALA A 55 -7.62 -11.81 -9.64
CA ALA A 55 -6.56 -11.53 -8.66
C ALA A 55 -6.66 -10.17 -7.95
N LEU A 56 -7.32 -9.16 -8.54
CA LEU A 56 -7.48 -7.82 -7.94
C LEU A 56 -6.15 -7.26 -7.37
N GLY A 57 -5.05 -7.44 -8.12
CA GLY A 57 -3.73 -6.96 -7.74
C GLY A 57 -2.97 -7.80 -6.71
N ASP A 58 -3.45 -9.00 -6.37
CA ASP A 58 -2.69 -9.94 -5.55
C ASP A 58 -1.64 -10.68 -6.37
N TRP A 59 -0.39 -10.20 -6.27
CA TRP A 59 0.79 -10.78 -6.92
C TRP A 59 1.75 -11.44 -5.93
N TYR A 60 1.32 -11.72 -4.70
CA TYR A 60 2.22 -12.12 -3.60
C TYR A 60 1.97 -13.53 -3.08
N TRP A 61 1.01 -14.25 -3.68
CA TRP A 61 0.61 -15.58 -3.26
C TRP A 61 1.62 -16.68 -3.64
N ASP A 62 1.58 -17.79 -2.91
CA ASP A 62 2.50 -18.94 -3.02
C ASP A 62 2.08 -19.96 -4.09
N ASP A 63 3.04 -20.74 -4.59
CA ASP A 63 2.74 -21.87 -5.49
C ASP A 63 1.66 -22.80 -4.92
N PHE A 64 0.78 -23.32 -5.76
CA PHE A 64 -0.29 -24.21 -5.31
C PHE A 64 -0.73 -25.25 -6.34
N GLU A 65 -1.46 -26.27 -5.88
CA GLU A 65 -2.08 -27.29 -6.73
C GLU A 65 -3.58 -27.03 -6.89
N ALA A 66 -4.05 -27.04 -8.14
CA ALA A 66 -5.46 -26.99 -8.52
C ALA A 66 -5.83 -28.31 -9.22
N GLY A 67 -6.32 -29.28 -8.44
CA GLY A 67 -6.56 -30.63 -8.95
C GLY A 67 -5.24 -31.33 -9.29
N SER A 68 -5.02 -31.65 -10.56
CA SER A 68 -3.76 -32.23 -11.06
C SER A 68 -2.79 -31.19 -11.65
N THR A 69 -3.13 -29.90 -11.55
CA THR A 69 -2.38 -28.80 -12.18
C THR A 69 -1.61 -28.04 -11.13
N PHE A 70 -0.28 -27.97 -11.28
CA PHE A 70 0.56 -27.12 -10.44
C PHE A 70 0.60 -25.70 -11.01
N ILE A 71 0.28 -24.72 -10.19
CA ILE A 71 0.28 -23.29 -10.52
C ILE A 71 1.45 -22.62 -9.80
N SER A 72 2.35 -22.02 -10.57
CA SER A 72 3.50 -21.29 -10.06
C SER A 72 3.13 -19.85 -9.72
N SER A 73 3.66 -19.39 -8.59
CA SER A 73 3.59 -18.02 -8.08
C SER A 73 4.34 -17.02 -8.94
N TRP A 74 4.17 -15.76 -8.55
CA TRP A 74 4.91 -14.61 -9.04
C TRP A 74 6.28 -14.41 -8.37
N SER A 75 6.83 -15.46 -7.75
CA SER A 75 8.17 -15.43 -7.14
C SER A 75 9.31 -14.93 -8.05
N PRO A 76 9.27 -15.05 -9.40
CA PRO A 76 10.25 -14.40 -10.26
C PRO A 76 10.25 -12.86 -10.15
N LEU A 77 9.06 -12.24 -10.00
CA LEU A 77 8.95 -10.79 -9.78
C LEU A 77 9.59 -10.39 -8.45
N LEU A 78 9.32 -11.17 -7.40
CA LEU A 78 9.91 -10.95 -6.08
C LEU A 78 11.44 -11.10 -6.13
N SER A 79 11.94 -12.12 -6.84
CA SER A 79 13.38 -12.37 -6.97
C SER A 79 14.11 -11.23 -7.69
N ARG A 80 13.45 -10.59 -8.67
CA ARG A 80 13.96 -9.38 -9.35
C ARG A 80 14.05 -8.19 -8.41
N ASP A 81 13.03 -7.98 -7.58
CA ASP A 81 12.83 -6.71 -6.86
C ASP A 81 13.47 -6.65 -5.46
N PHE A 82 13.47 -7.77 -4.72
CA PHE A 82 13.97 -7.79 -3.34
C PHE A 82 15.43 -7.34 -3.15
N PRO A 83 16.37 -7.64 -4.07
CA PRO A 83 17.71 -7.06 -4.00
C PRO A 83 17.71 -5.52 -3.99
N ASN A 84 16.82 -4.88 -4.75
CA ASN A 84 16.72 -3.43 -4.80
C ASN A 84 16.17 -2.82 -3.51
N PHE A 85 15.24 -3.48 -2.81
CA PHE A 85 14.80 -3.02 -1.49
C PHE A 85 15.97 -2.93 -0.50
N ARG A 86 16.91 -3.88 -0.55
CA ARG A 86 18.11 -3.81 0.29
C ARG A 86 18.99 -2.60 -0.03
N ASN A 87 19.13 -2.26 -1.32
CA ASN A 87 19.86 -1.07 -1.79
C ASN A 87 19.13 0.24 -1.47
N LEU A 88 17.81 0.21 -1.36
CA LEU A 88 16.99 1.38 -1.02
C LEU A 88 17.00 1.69 0.48
N HIS A 89 17.48 0.77 1.32
CA HIS A 89 17.50 0.90 2.77
C HIS A 89 16.10 1.12 3.40
N ASN A 90 15.04 0.68 2.71
CA ASN A 90 13.70 0.70 3.27
C ASN A 90 13.56 -0.37 4.37
N ASN A 91 12.71 -0.08 5.35
CA ASN A 91 12.43 -0.99 6.48
C ASN A 91 10.97 -1.47 6.53
N ALA A 92 10.17 -1.01 5.57
CA ALA A 92 8.77 -1.40 5.44
C ALA A 92 8.39 -1.51 3.96
N LEU A 93 7.44 -2.38 3.67
CA LEU A 93 6.72 -2.43 2.40
C LEU A 93 5.23 -2.25 2.70
N ARG A 94 4.54 -1.47 1.87
CA ARG A 94 3.08 -1.46 1.83
C ARG A 94 2.65 -2.21 0.58
N VAL A 95 1.79 -3.20 0.74
CA VAL A 95 1.17 -3.93 -0.36
C VAL A 95 -0.32 -3.59 -0.40
N TYR A 96 -0.94 -3.67 -1.56
CA TYR A 96 -2.33 -3.27 -1.73
C TYR A 96 -3.33 -4.41 -1.52
N CYS A 97 -2.86 -5.66 -1.65
CA CYS A 97 -3.71 -6.83 -1.70
C CYS A 97 -2.94 -8.07 -1.24
N MET A 98 -3.54 -8.88 -0.35
CA MET A 98 -3.08 -10.23 0.02
C MET A 98 -4.30 -11.11 0.30
N LEU A 99 -5.25 -11.17 -0.61
CA LEU A 99 -6.54 -11.82 -0.34
C LEU A 99 -6.36 -13.33 -0.19
N SER A 100 -6.89 -13.90 0.90
CA SER A 100 -6.99 -15.35 1.09
C SER A 100 -7.88 -16.05 0.06
N ARG A 101 -8.82 -15.32 -0.55
CA ARG A 101 -9.73 -15.78 -1.61
C ARG A 101 -9.82 -14.74 -2.71
N GLN A 102 -9.98 -15.22 -3.94
CA GLN A 102 -10.14 -14.38 -5.13
C GLN A 102 -11.55 -14.52 -5.69
N LEU A 103 -11.96 -13.53 -6.50
CA LEU A 103 -13.20 -13.63 -7.26
C LEU A 103 -13.06 -14.72 -8.33
N GLU A 104 -14.20 -15.22 -8.81
CA GLU A 104 -14.20 -16.11 -9.96
C GLU A 104 -13.65 -15.39 -11.21
N GLY A 105 -13.15 -16.14 -12.20
CA GLY A 105 -12.53 -15.55 -13.40
C GLY A 105 -13.45 -14.66 -14.24
N ASN A 106 -14.77 -14.69 -14.01
CA ASN A 106 -15.77 -13.82 -14.62
C ASN A 106 -16.16 -12.62 -13.72
N GLY A 107 -15.49 -12.42 -12.59
CA GLY A 107 -15.76 -11.37 -11.62
C GLY A 107 -16.93 -11.64 -10.66
N THR A 108 -17.53 -12.83 -10.69
CA THR A 108 -18.61 -13.18 -9.74
C THR A 108 -18.07 -13.62 -8.39
N PHE A 109 -18.91 -13.47 -7.35
CA PHE A 109 -18.59 -13.91 -6.00
C PHE A 109 -18.76 -15.43 -5.85
N PRO A 110 -17.77 -16.15 -5.31
CA PRO A 110 -17.91 -17.56 -5.00
C PRO A 110 -19.08 -17.83 -4.04
N SER A 111 -19.76 -18.97 -4.19
CA SER A 111 -20.82 -19.42 -3.29
C SER A 111 -20.67 -20.92 -2.97
N PRO A 112 -20.41 -21.31 -1.71
CA PRO A 112 -20.19 -20.45 -0.53
C PRO A 112 -18.97 -19.53 -0.71
N TRP A 113 -18.87 -18.46 0.09
CA TRP A 113 -17.85 -17.41 -0.08
C TRP A 113 -16.40 -17.92 -0.11
N ASN A 114 -16.14 -19.05 0.57
CA ASN A 114 -14.84 -19.69 0.67
C ASN A 114 -14.64 -20.82 -0.36
N ASN A 115 -15.49 -20.91 -1.38
CA ASN A 115 -15.26 -21.77 -2.51
C ASN A 115 -14.02 -21.30 -3.30
N GLY A 116 -13.34 -22.24 -3.96
CA GLY A 116 -12.10 -21.96 -4.68
C GLY A 116 -10.83 -22.15 -3.84
N HIS A 117 -9.71 -21.70 -4.40
CA HIS A 117 -8.40 -21.88 -3.78
C HIS A 117 -8.22 -20.97 -2.55
N TYR A 118 -7.41 -21.42 -1.59
CA TYR A 118 -7.00 -20.65 -0.42
C TYR A 118 -5.57 -20.16 -0.63
N PHE A 119 -5.42 -18.88 -0.96
CA PHE A 119 -4.12 -18.29 -1.27
C PHE A 119 -3.35 -18.00 0.03
N THR A 120 -2.11 -18.47 0.09
CA THR A 120 -1.14 -18.15 1.15
C THR A 120 -0.08 -17.21 0.60
N HIS A 121 0.56 -16.41 1.46
CA HIS A 121 1.54 -15.38 1.06
C HIS A 121 2.88 -15.55 1.78
N LYS A 122 3.19 -16.78 2.19
CA LYS A 122 4.30 -17.10 3.09
C LYS A 122 5.65 -16.77 2.47
N ASN A 123 5.87 -17.10 1.20
CA ASN A 123 7.13 -16.85 0.51
C ASN A 123 7.45 -15.36 0.45
N PHE A 124 6.48 -14.52 0.10
CA PHE A 124 6.66 -13.07 0.10
C PHE A 124 6.98 -12.55 1.51
N LEU A 125 6.22 -12.98 2.52
CA LEU A 125 6.41 -12.51 3.89
C LEU A 125 7.76 -12.99 4.48
N ASP A 126 8.22 -14.19 4.13
CA ASP A 126 9.54 -14.71 4.52
C ASP A 126 10.67 -13.88 3.90
N LEU A 127 10.55 -13.51 2.62
CA LEU A 127 11.48 -12.63 1.93
C LEU A 127 11.52 -11.23 2.56
N ALA A 128 10.35 -10.70 2.94
CA ALA A 128 10.24 -9.44 3.67
C ALA A 128 10.99 -9.52 5.01
N TRP A 129 10.64 -10.51 5.84
CA TRP A 129 11.21 -10.72 7.17
C TRP A 129 12.73 -10.87 7.15
N ASP A 130 13.25 -11.61 6.17
CA ASP A 130 14.64 -12.08 6.14
C ASP A 130 15.08 -12.65 7.49
N LYS A 131 14.71 -13.91 7.71
CA LYS A 131 15.04 -14.66 8.94
C LYS A 131 16.54 -14.65 9.28
N SER A 132 17.41 -14.43 8.29
CA SER A 132 18.87 -14.43 8.48
C SER A 132 19.44 -13.12 9.01
N ALA A 133 18.67 -12.03 8.98
CA ALA A 133 19.08 -10.74 9.52
C ALA A 133 19.21 -10.78 11.06
N PRO A 134 20.04 -9.93 11.70
CA PRO A 134 20.07 -9.82 13.16
C PRO A 134 18.75 -9.23 13.71
N PRO A 135 18.39 -9.48 14.99
CA PRO A 135 17.09 -9.08 15.56
C PRO A 135 16.68 -7.62 15.33
N GLU A 136 17.59 -6.67 15.54
CA GLU A 136 17.35 -5.24 15.29
C GLU A 136 17.09 -4.92 13.80
N ALA A 137 17.69 -5.69 12.89
CA ALA A 137 17.42 -5.55 11.47
C ALA A 137 16.11 -6.26 11.05
N LYS A 138 15.68 -7.32 11.75
CA LYS A 138 14.39 -7.99 11.50
C LYS A 138 13.20 -7.13 11.95
N MET A 139 13.30 -6.49 13.12
CA MET A 139 12.26 -5.56 13.61
C MET A 139 12.07 -4.34 12.69
N ARG A 140 13.03 -4.10 11.79
CA ARG A 140 13.02 -3.09 10.72
C ARG A 140 12.73 -3.71 9.35
N ARG A 141 11.95 -4.78 9.27
CA ARG A 141 11.55 -5.45 8.03
C ARG A 141 10.09 -5.86 8.12
N SER A 142 9.24 -4.88 7.88
CA SER A 142 7.80 -4.99 8.11
C SER A 142 6.99 -4.87 6.83
N VAL A 143 5.77 -5.41 6.87
CA VAL A 143 4.78 -5.33 5.80
C VAL A 143 3.51 -4.75 6.40
N LEU A 144 3.02 -3.65 5.81
CA LEU A 144 1.67 -3.15 5.99
C LEU A 144 0.79 -3.75 4.90
N VAL A 145 -0.14 -4.61 5.31
CA VAL A 145 -0.97 -5.40 4.40
C VAL A 145 -2.24 -4.63 4.03
N GLY A 146 -2.40 -4.31 2.75
CA GLY A 146 -3.65 -3.78 2.22
C GLY A 146 -4.68 -4.87 2.02
N ILE A 147 -5.92 -4.57 2.41
CA ILE A 147 -7.10 -5.34 2.03
C ILE A 147 -7.95 -4.42 1.14
N PRO A 148 -8.12 -4.73 -0.16
CA PRO A 148 -8.79 -3.85 -1.11
C PRO A 148 -10.32 -3.98 -0.99
N LEU A 149 -10.87 -3.69 0.18
CA LEU A 149 -12.32 -3.66 0.36
C LEU A 149 -12.91 -2.58 -0.56
N PRO A 150 -13.91 -2.93 -1.41
CA PRO A 150 -14.43 -2.00 -2.40
C PRO A 150 -15.35 -0.95 -1.78
N ALA A 151 -15.64 0.10 -2.55
CA ALA A 151 -16.60 1.15 -2.20
C ALA A 151 -17.94 0.58 -1.72
N THR A 152 -18.39 -0.55 -2.27
CA THR A 152 -19.60 -1.26 -1.82
C THR A 152 -19.63 -1.52 -0.31
N MET A 153 -18.47 -1.72 0.32
CA MET A 153 -18.38 -2.00 1.76
C MET A 153 -18.40 -0.74 2.63
N PHE A 154 -18.25 0.45 2.04
CA PHE A 154 -18.12 1.73 2.78
C PHE A 154 -19.17 2.77 2.41
N TRP A 155 -19.66 2.76 1.17
CA TRP A 155 -20.55 3.78 0.64
C TRP A 155 -21.98 3.31 0.78
N LYS A 156 -22.77 3.99 1.63
CA LYS A 156 -24.12 3.56 2.01
C LYS A 156 -25.01 3.22 0.81
N ILE A 157 -25.03 4.06 -0.23
CA ILE A 157 -25.85 3.82 -1.42
C ILE A 157 -25.47 2.51 -2.13
N GLN A 158 -24.17 2.23 -2.23
CA GLN A 158 -23.68 1.00 -2.88
C GLN A 158 -23.94 -0.22 -1.98
N TYR A 159 -23.68 -0.09 -0.68
CA TYR A 159 -23.94 -1.16 0.29
C TYR A 159 -25.41 -1.57 0.32
N ASP A 160 -26.33 -0.61 0.33
CA ASP A 160 -27.78 -0.87 0.38
C ASP A 160 -28.28 -1.60 -0.90
N GLN A 161 -27.51 -1.53 -1.99
CA GLN A 161 -27.80 -2.21 -3.27
C GLN A 161 -27.05 -3.53 -3.42
N ALA A 162 -26.06 -3.79 -2.56
CA ALA A 162 -25.21 -4.96 -2.63
C ALA A 162 -25.98 -6.24 -2.29
N SER A 163 -25.60 -7.34 -2.92
CA SER A 163 -26.13 -8.64 -2.54
C SER A 163 -25.55 -9.08 -1.19
N GLN A 164 -26.30 -9.88 -0.43
CA GLN A 164 -25.76 -10.47 0.80
C GLN A 164 -24.52 -11.34 0.51
N VAL A 165 -24.45 -11.99 -0.65
CA VAL A 165 -23.31 -12.81 -1.07
C VAL A 165 -22.03 -11.97 -1.19
N GLU A 166 -22.13 -10.76 -1.75
CA GLU A 166 -21.01 -9.81 -1.85
C GLU A 166 -20.54 -9.32 -0.47
N ILE A 167 -21.50 -8.90 0.37
CA ILE A 167 -21.22 -8.43 1.73
C ILE A 167 -20.54 -9.53 2.56
N ASP A 168 -21.07 -10.75 2.47
CA ASP A 168 -20.54 -11.93 3.16
C ASP A 168 -19.15 -12.28 2.63
N TYR A 169 -18.93 -12.23 1.32
CA TYR A 169 -17.62 -12.48 0.72
C TYR A 169 -16.57 -11.53 1.27
N TRP A 170 -16.77 -10.21 1.12
CA TRP A 170 -15.77 -9.23 1.55
C TRP A 170 -15.51 -9.25 3.06
N THR A 171 -16.56 -9.40 3.86
CA THR A 171 -16.43 -9.46 5.33
C THR A 171 -15.65 -10.71 5.77
N ASN A 172 -15.95 -11.87 5.18
CA ASN A 172 -15.30 -13.12 5.56
C ASN A 172 -13.88 -13.25 4.99
N VAL A 173 -13.64 -12.74 3.78
CA VAL A 173 -12.29 -12.70 3.19
C VAL A 173 -11.38 -11.74 3.95
N LEU A 174 -11.87 -10.59 4.41
CA LEU A 174 -11.12 -9.74 5.34
C LEU A 174 -10.68 -10.56 6.57
N ARG A 175 -11.63 -11.22 7.22
CA ARG A 175 -11.39 -12.00 8.44
C ARG A 175 -10.40 -13.14 8.23
N GLU A 176 -10.61 -13.94 7.18
CA GLU A 176 -9.75 -15.09 6.86
C GLU A 176 -8.34 -14.63 6.48
N THR A 177 -8.22 -13.54 5.72
CA THR A 177 -6.93 -12.95 5.33
C THR A 177 -6.16 -12.42 6.53
N VAL A 178 -6.81 -11.64 7.42
CA VAL A 178 -6.12 -11.14 8.61
C VAL A 178 -5.61 -12.30 9.45
N ARG A 179 -6.46 -13.29 9.71
CA ARG A 179 -6.09 -14.49 10.48
C ARG A 179 -4.93 -15.26 9.84
N SER A 180 -4.92 -15.39 8.52
CA SER A 180 -3.93 -16.21 7.81
C SER A 180 -2.51 -15.66 7.91
N VAL A 181 -2.37 -14.32 7.95
CA VAL A 181 -1.05 -13.66 7.98
C VAL A 181 -0.69 -13.09 9.35
N ALA A 182 -1.62 -13.05 10.31
CA ALA A 182 -1.45 -12.44 11.63
C ALA A 182 -0.19 -12.92 12.38
N ASP A 183 0.10 -14.22 12.36
CA ASP A 183 1.23 -14.78 13.11
C ASP A 183 2.58 -14.56 12.43
N HIS A 184 2.60 -14.09 11.17
CA HIS A 184 3.85 -13.87 10.47
C HIS A 184 4.59 -12.65 11.05
N PRO A 185 5.87 -12.77 11.45
CA PRO A 185 6.59 -11.69 12.14
C PRO A 185 6.84 -10.45 11.28
N ALA A 186 6.88 -10.60 9.94
CA ALA A 186 6.93 -9.46 9.02
C ALA A 186 5.67 -8.58 9.05
N VAL A 187 4.49 -9.13 9.37
CA VAL A 187 3.25 -8.35 9.31
C VAL A 187 3.23 -7.36 10.47
N MET A 188 3.14 -6.08 10.15
CA MET A 188 3.00 -5.00 11.14
C MET A 188 1.54 -4.70 11.43
N GLY A 189 0.70 -4.76 10.41
CA GLY A 189 -0.68 -4.37 10.49
C GLY A 189 -1.32 -4.31 9.13
N PHE A 190 -2.50 -3.70 9.10
CA PHE A 190 -3.40 -3.71 7.95
C PHE A 190 -3.93 -2.31 7.64
N THR A 191 -4.10 -2.01 6.36
CA THR A 191 -5.00 -0.94 5.91
C THR A 191 -6.27 -1.58 5.36
N ILE A 192 -7.41 -1.30 6.00
CA ILE A 192 -8.70 -1.93 5.66
C ILE A 192 -9.28 -1.44 4.33
N GLN A 193 -8.74 -0.35 3.77
CA GLN A 193 -9.19 0.27 2.53
C GLN A 193 -8.10 1.20 1.98
N ASN A 194 -8.19 1.50 0.68
CA ASN A 194 -7.45 2.58 0.03
C ASN A 194 -8.42 3.52 -0.68
N GLU A 195 -8.39 4.80 -0.30
CA GLU A 195 -9.08 5.91 -0.99
C GLU A 195 -10.59 5.70 -1.20
N GLN A 196 -11.23 5.02 -0.25
CA GLN A 196 -12.69 4.87 -0.21
C GLN A 196 -13.39 6.05 0.51
N ASP A 197 -12.67 7.14 0.71
CA ASP A 197 -13.18 8.39 1.28
C ASP A 197 -13.82 9.31 0.23
N GLY A 198 -14.52 10.32 0.70
CA GLY A 198 -15.13 11.36 -0.13
C GLY A 198 -15.92 12.32 0.73
N ALA A 199 -16.04 13.58 0.30
CA ALA A 199 -16.61 14.63 1.13
C ALA A 199 -18.02 14.29 1.67
N ASP A 200 -18.88 13.73 0.81
CA ASP A 200 -20.25 13.38 1.19
C ASP A 200 -20.32 12.17 2.10
N VAL A 201 -19.48 11.16 1.88
CA VAL A 201 -19.47 9.94 2.70
C VAL A 201 -18.70 10.11 4.00
N CYS A 202 -17.78 11.07 4.12
CA CYS A 202 -16.98 11.25 5.33
C CYS A 202 -17.50 12.35 6.27
N TYR A 203 -18.11 13.43 5.75
CA TYR A 203 -18.50 14.56 6.61
C TYR A 203 -19.64 15.49 6.14
N ASN A 204 -19.97 15.63 4.85
CA ASN A 204 -21.03 16.56 4.43
C ASN A 204 -22.45 16.01 4.69
N ASN A 205 -22.65 14.70 4.54
CA ASN A 205 -23.93 14.05 4.80
C ASN A 205 -23.85 13.24 6.10
N PRO A 206 -24.54 13.65 7.19
CA PRO A 206 -24.44 12.97 8.48
C PRO A 206 -24.85 11.49 8.47
N GLU A 207 -25.83 11.11 7.66
CA GLU A 207 -26.27 9.71 7.55
C GLU A 207 -25.18 8.86 6.90
N TRP A 208 -24.59 9.35 5.81
CA TRP A 208 -23.54 8.65 5.08
C TRP A 208 -22.23 8.64 5.87
N ALA A 209 -21.89 9.73 6.53
CA ALA A 209 -20.76 9.83 7.46
C ALA A 209 -20.89 8.82 8.60
N THR A 210 -22.06 8.76 9.26
CA THR A 210 -22.31 7.77 10.32
C THR A 210 -22.12 6.34 9.80
N PHE A 211 -22.63 6.05 8.61
CA PHE A 211 -22.46 4.73 8.00
C PHE A 211 -21.00 4.42 7.67
N TRP A 212 -20.30 5.32 6.96
CA TRP A 212 -18.92 5.12 6.51
C TRP A 212 -17.97 4.92 7.69
N TRP A 213 -18.01 5.79 8.69
CA TRP A 213 -17.18 5.66 9.90
C TRP A 213 -17.57 4.41 10.71
N GLY A 214 -18.85 4.03 10.71
CA GLY A 214 -19.31 2.77 11.28
C GLY A 214 -18.71 1.53 10.57
N GLN A 215 -18.57 1.57 9.24
CA GLN A 215 -17.89 0.50 8.48
C GLN A 215 -16.38 0.50 8.74
N VAL A 216 -15.75 1.69 8.79
CA VAL A 216 -14.33 1.82 9.15
C VAL A 216 -14.04 1.16 10.50
N GLU A 217 -14.82 1.48 11.54
CA GLU A 217 -14.66 0.85 12.85
C GLU A 217 -14.96 -0.66 12.79
N LYS A 218 -16.04 -1.08 12.12
CA LYS A 218 -16.39 -2.50 12.00
C LYS A 218 -15.26 -3.33 11.38
N MET A 219 -14.66 -2.86 10.29
CA MET A 219 -13.59 -3.59 9.61
C MET A 219 -12.28 -3.54 10.41
N ALA A 220 -11.96 -2.41 11.05
CA ALA A 220 -10.81 -2.33 11.94
C ALA A 220 -10.97 -3.24 13.18
N ALA A 221 -12.18 -3.35 13.73
CA ALA A 221 -12.46 -4.24 14.86
C ALA A 221 -12.23 -5.72 14.50
N ILE A 222 -12.55 -6.14 13.28
CA ILE A 222 -12.21 -7.49 12.78
C ILE A 222 -10.69 -7.69 12.81
N VAL A 223 -9.90 -6.69 12.40
CA VAL A 223 -8.44 -6.77 12.49
C VAL A 223 -7.97 -6.95 13.94
N LYS A 224 -8.53 -6.19 14.88
CA LYS A 224 -8.15 -6.29 16.30
C LYS A 224 -8.59 -7.61 16.95
N GLU A 225 -9.69 -8.20 16.48
CA GLU A 225 -10.18 -9.51 16.93
C GLU A 225 -9.27 -10.65 16.45
N GLU A 226 -8.92 -10.66 15.16
CA GLU A 226 -8.16 -11.74 14.53
C GLU A 226 -6.64 -11.60 14.72
N ALA A 227 -6.14 -10.38 14.90
CA ALA A 227 -4.72 -10.06 15.02
C ALA A 227 -4.46 -9.00 16.10
N PRO A 228 -4.74 -9.27 17.39
CA PRO A 228 -4.66 -8.28 18.47
C PRO A 228 -3.26 -7.68 18.68
N GLY A 229 -2.21 -8.36 18.22
CA GLY A 229 -0.83 -7.87 18.23
C GLY A 229 -0.45 -7.01 17.04
N LYS A 230 -1.35 -6.75 16.09
CA LYS A 230 -1.08 -6.02 14.84
C LYS A 230 -1.87 -4.71 14.79
N LEU A 231 -1.39 -3.78 13.98
CA LEU A 231 -2.04 -2.48 13.80
C LEU A 231 -3.21 -2.58 12.82
N ALA A 232 -4.26 -1.80 13.03
CA ALA A 232 -5.31 -1.54 12.07
C ALA A 232 -5.33 -0.06 11.71
N GLY A 233 -5.39 0.26 10.43
CA GLY A 233 -5.54 1.62 9.96
C GLY A 233 -6.24 1.66 8.62
N MET A 234 -6.15 2.81 7.97
CA MET A 234 -6.82 3.09 6.71
C MET A 234 -5.94 4.04 5.89
N ALA A 235 -6.20 4.17 4.59
CA ALA A 235 -5.53 5.13 3.72
C ALA A 235 -6.57 6.02 3.04
N THR A 236 -6.57 7.31 3.31
CA THR A 236 -7.50 8.28 2.70
C THR A 236 -6.74 9.33 1.90
N HIS A 237 -7.39 9.98 0.96
CA HIS A 237 -6.83 11.15 0.30
C HIS A 237 -6.42 12.23 1.33
N ASP A 238 -5.46 13.07 0.94
CA ASP A 238 -5.09 14.30 1.65
C ASP A 238 -6.20 15.36 1.54
N ASP A 239 -7.28 15.12 2.29
CA ASP A 239 -8.39 16.05 2.47
C ASP A 239 -8.35 16.66 3.88
N PRO A 240 -8.00 17.97 4.03
CA PRO A 240 -7.97 18.62 5.33
C PRO A 240 -9.34 18.66 6.01
N ASN A 241 -10.44 18.50 5.26
CA ASN A 241 -11.76 18.48 5.86
C ASN A 241 -12.05 17.20 6.64
N ILE A 242 -11.34 16.09 6.40
CA ILE A 242 -11.52 14.87 7.20
C ILE A 242 -11.24 15.16 8.68
N PRO A 243 -10.03 15.58 9.10
CA PRO A 243 -9.78 15.90 10.50
C PRO A 243 -10.57 17.11 11.00
N LEU A 244 -10.88 18.10 10.14
CA LEU A 244 -11.58 19.32 10.55
C LEU A 244 -13.09 19.13 10.77
N LYS A 245 -13.75 18.27 9.98
CA LYS A 245 -15.22 18.13 9.98
C LYS A 245 -15.69 16.76 10.45
N ALA A 246 -14.84 15.73 10.40
CA ALA A 246 -15.22 14.37 10.78
C ALA A 246 -14.71 13.94 12.17
N SER A 247 -14.08 14.84 12.93
CA SER A 247 -13.45 14.53 14.23
C SER A 247 -14.38 13.81 15.21
N SER A 248 -15.66 14.17 15.29
CA SER A 248 -16.64 13.51 16.16
C SER A 248 -16.93 12.06 15.75
N TYR A 249 -16.84 11.72 14.47
CA TYR A 249 -16.95 10.33 14.00
C TYR A 249 -15.65 9.57 14.22
N MET A 250 -14.50 10.22 14.02
CA MET A 250 -13.17 9.66 14.28
C MET A 250 -13.00 9.20 15.74
N GLU A 251 -13.60 9.93 16.70
CA GLU A 251 -13.61 9.54 18.13
C GLU A 251 -14.34 8.21 18.39
N ASN A 252 -15.21 7.77 17.47
CA ASN A 252 -15.95 6.52 17.56
C ASN A 252 -15.26 5.36 16.82
N CYS A 253 -14.00 5.52 16.41
CA CYS A 253 -13.22 4.47 15.76
C CYS A 253 -12.06 3.99 16.64
N PRO A 254 -12.31 3.42 17.84
CA PRO A 254 -11.24 3.01 18.75
C PRO A 254 -10.35 1.88 18.21
N SER A 255 -10.81 1.10 17.23
CA SER A 255 -10.04 0.00 16.67
C SER A 255 -8.98 0.45 15.66
N ILE A 256 -9.05 1.71 15.17
CA ILE A 256 -8.00 2.30 14.34
C ILE A 256 -6.81 2.70 15.23
N ASP A 257 -5.60 2.26 14.90
CA ASP A 257 -4.38 2.58 15.63
C ASP A 257 -3.67 3.84 15.06
N PHE A 258 -3.78 4.10 13.76
CA PHE A 258 -3.17 5.25 13.07
C PHE A 258 -4.06 5.80 11.96
N TRP A 259 -3.90 7.09 11.64
CA TRP A 259 -4.52 7.70 10.46
C TRP A 259 -3.55 7.67 9.29
N GLY A 260 -3.92 6.96 8.21
CA GLY A 260 -3.13 6.93 6.98
C GLY A 260 -3.60 7.99 6.00
N VAL A 261 -2.65 8.75 5.45
CA VAL A 261 -2.91 9.81 4.49
C VAL A 261 -2.10 9.56 3.22
N ASN A 262 -2.78 9.49 2.08
CA ASN A 262 -2.18 9.52 0.76
C ASN A 262 -2.02 10.98 0.36
N THR A 263 -0.79 11.50 0.42
CA THR A 263 -0.49 12.90 0.17
C THR A 263 0.60 13.04 -0.89
N TYR A 264 0.47 14.05 -1.74
CA TYR A 264 1.45 14.38 -2.77
C TYR A 264 1.89 15.84 -2.66
N GLN A 265 1.85 16.41 -1.45
CA GLN A 265 2.34 17.77 -1.21
C GLN A 265 3.84 17.88 -1.55
N THR A 266 4.21 18.97 -2.22
CA THR A 266 5.55 19.18 -2.78
C THR A 266 6.38 20.23 -2.01
N GLU A 267 5.78 20.92 -1.05
CA GLU A 267 6.36 22.08 -0.39
C GLU A 267 6.55 21.92 1.13
N THR A 268 5.48 21.54 1.83
CA THR A 268 5.45 21.32 3.28
C THR A 268 4.35 20.30 3.60
N PHE A 269 4.31 19.77 4.83
CA PHE A 269 3.23 18.93 5.35
C PHE A 269 2.46 19.60 6.51
N GLU A 270 2.72 20.88 6.76
CA GLU A 270 2.19 21.61 7.92
C GLU A 270 0.66 21.57 8.00
N SER A 271 -0.05 21.65 6.87
CA SER A 271 -1.52 21.57 6.85
C SER A 271 -2.02 20.25 7.44
N ILE A 272 -1.45 19.12 7.03
CA ILE A 272 -1.83 17.80 7.53
C ILE A 272 -1.55 17.74 9.02
N PHE A 273 -0.33 18.06 9.44
CA PHE A 273 0.07 17.88 10.83
C PHE A 273 -0.66 18.81 11.79
N LYS A 274 -0.95 20.03 11.38
CA LYS A 274 -1.77 20.97 12.14
C LYS A 274 -3.19 20.42 12.34
N ASP A 275 -3.82 19.95 11.28
CA ASP A 275 -5.23 19.55 11.33
C ASP A 275 -5.40 18.23 12.11
N TYR A 276 -4.56 17.22 11.84
CA TYR A 276 -4.56 15.95 12.60
C TYR A 276 -4.06 16.12 14.04
N GLY A 277 -3.10 17.02 14.28
CA GLY A 277 -2.58 17.32 15.62
C GLY A 277 -3.58 18.07 16.50
N SER A 278 -4.64 18.64 15.92
CA SER A 278 -5.71 19.34 16.62
C SER A 278 -6.92 18.45 16.95
N LEU A 279 -6.86 17.16 16.61
CA LEU A 279 -7.93 16.22 16.90
C LEU A 279 -8.17 16.05 18.42
N PRO A 280 -9.42 15.79 18.84
CA PRO A 280 -9.72 15.51 20.24
C PRO A 280 -8.99 14.24 20.73
N PRO A 281 -8.76 14.09 22.05
CA PRO A 281 -7.90 13.02 22.58
C PRO A 281 -8.26 11.59 22.15
N LYS A 282 -9.55 11.28 21.92
CA LYS A 282 -9.98 9.95 21.46
C LYS A 282 -9.69 9.69 19.98
N ALA A 283 -9.60 10.76 19.18
CA ALA A 283 -9.27 10.70 17.76
C ALA A 283 -7.78 11.01 17.51
N LEU A 284 -7.05 11.58 18.46
CA LEU A 284 -5.63 11.91 18.31
C LEU A 284 -4.79 10.62 18.25
N LYS A 285 -4.29 10.33 17.05
CA LYS A 285 -3.51 9.13 16.74
C LYS A 285 -2.30 9.50 15.89
N PRO A 286 -1.27 8.64 15.83
CA PRO A 286 -0.18 8.82 14.88
C PRO A 286 -0.66 8.99 13.45
N VAL A 287 0.04 9.84 12.69
CA VAL A 287 -0.14 9.98 11.25
C VAL A 287 0.90 9.15 10.53
N LEU A 288 0.47 8.39 9.52
CA LEU A 288 1.32 7.63 8.62
C LEU A 288 1.03 8.08 7.19
N PHE A 289 2.05 8.49 6.44
CA PHE A 289 1.84 8.72 5.02
C PHE A 289 1.82 7.38 4.29
N THR A 290 0.62 6.90 3.98
CA THR A 290 0.41 5.61 3.33
C THR A 290 0.81 5.64 1.86
N GLU A 291 0.84 6.82 1.26
CA GLU A 291 1.42 7.12 -0.05
C GLU A 291 1.99 8.54 -0.04
N TRP A 292 3.23 8.68 -0.50
CA TRP A 292 3.82 9.96 -0.90
C TRP A 292 4.90 9.73 -1.94
N GLY A 293 4.87 10.44 -3.06
CA GLY A 293 5.94 10.36 -4.05
C GLY A 293 5.75 11.32 -5.20
N MET A 294 6.62 11.24 -6.19
CA MET A 294 6.69 12.26 -7.24
C MET A 294 6.85 11.63 -8.62
N PRO A 295 6.04 12.03 -9.62
CA PRO A 295 6.22 11.58 -10.98
C PRO A 295 7.55 12.10 -11.51
N ALA A 296 8.39 11.16 -11.95
CA ALA A 296 9.71 11.39 -12.52
C ALA A 296 9.68 11.53 -14.05
N THR A 297 8.50 11.66 -14.63
CA THR A 297 8.24 11.76 -16.07
C THR A 297 7.78 13.17 -16.49
N SER A 298 7.85 13.44 -17.78
CA SER A 298 7.32 14.65 -18.44
C SER A 298 6.82 14.26 -19.83
N HIS A 299 6.18 15.18 -20.56
CA HIS A 299 5.67 14.94 -21.91
C HIS A 299 6.52 15.68 -22.94
N ARG A 300 6.82 15.06 -24.09
CA ARG A 300 7.51 15.75 -25.21
C ARG A 300 6.59 16.73 -25.92
N ASP A 301 5.31 16.38 -26.02
CA ASP A 301 4.22 17.25 -26.43
C ASP A 301 3.21 17.34 -25.27
N PRO A 302 3.07 18.50 -24.61
CA PRO A 302 2.13 18.70 -23.50
C PRO A 302 0.66 18.35 -23.78
N ASN A 303 0.27 18.24 -25.05
CA ASN A 303 -1.09 17.89 -25.45
C ASN A 303 -1.24 16.42 -25.85
N ASN A 304 -0.17 15.62 -25.75
CA ASN A 304 -0.17 14.22 -26.14
C ASN A 304 0.35 13.33 -24.99
N PRO A 305 -0.55 12.69 -24.23
CA PRO A 305 -0.18 11.82 -23.11
C PRO A 305 0.67 10.60 -23.54
N GLY A 306 0.60 10.18 -24.80
CA GLY A 306 1.46 9.13 -25.35
C GLY A 306 2.91 9.54 -25.57
N THR A 307 3.27 10.80 -25.27
CA THR A 307 4.66 11.31 -25.38
C THR A 307 5.37 11.44 -24.05
N ILE A 308 4.81 10.81 -23.01
CA ILE A 308 5.44 10.65 -21.71
C ILE A 308 6.84 10.04 -21.84
N TYR A 309 7.80 10.56 -21.08
CA TYR A 309 9.18 10.11 -21.06
C TYR A 309 9.82 10.38 -19.69
N ALA A 310 10.88 9.64 -19.37
CA ALA A 310 11.79 9.95 -18.27
C ALA A 310 13.23 10.05 -18.77
N ASP A 311 13.98 11.01 -18.23
CA ASP A 311 15.42 11.13 -18.39
C ASP A 311 16.07 11.62 -17.09
N ASP A 312 17.40 11.84 -17.11
CA ASP A 312 18.13 12.30 -15.93
C ASP A 312 17.60 13.65 -15.40
N GLN A 313 17.11 14.53 -16.27
CA GLN A 313 16.60 15.83 -15.90
C GLN A 313 15.25 15.72 -15.19
N THR A 314 14.31 14.96 -15.75
CA THR A 314 12.98 14.77 -15.14
C THR A 314 13.11 14.04 -13.80
N CYS A 315 13.98 13.03 -13.73
CA CYS A 315 14.29 12.30 -12.50
C CYS A 315 14.96 13.21 -11.45
N SER A 316 15.85 14.12 -11.85
CA SER A 316 16.51 15.06 -10.94
C SER A 316 15.53 16.02 -10.28
N LYS A 317 14.51 16.50 -11.00
CA LYS A 317 13.49 17.39 -10.42
C LYS A 317 12.64 16.67 -9.38
N ALA A 318 12.22 15.43 -9.65
CA ALA A 318 11.55 14.60 -8.66
C ALA A 318 12.45 14.32 -7.44
N ALA A 319 13.73 14.05 -7.66
CA ALA A 319 14.72 13.86 -6.60
C ALA A 319 14.88 15.11 -5.71
N GLN A 320 14.86 16.32 -6.27
CA GLN A 320 14.93 17.56 -5.49
C GLN A 320 13.74 17.71 -4.53
N VAL A 321 12.54 17.34 -4.95
CA VAL A 321 11.36 17.34 -4.08
C VAL A 321 11.49 16.28 -2.99
N ALA A 322 11.93 15.06 -3.33
CA ALA A 322 12.20 14.00 -2.34
C ALA A 322 13.25 14.40 -1.30
N GLN A 323 14.34 15.04 -1.73
CA GLN A 323 15.39 15.52 -0.85
C GLN A 323 14.88 16.58 0.16
N LYS A 324 13.90 17.39 -0.25
CA LYS A 324 13.28 18.43 0.57
C LYS A 324 12.18 17.89 1.50
N MET A 325 11.30 17.03 0.99
CA MET A 325 10.06 16.66 1.67
C MET A 325 10.26 15.48 2.63
N LEU A 326 11.00 14.43 2.24
CA LEU A 326 11.18 13.25 3.09
C LEU A 326 11.75 13.59 4.48
N PRO A 327 12.77 14.46 4.64
CA PRO A 327 13.26 14.85 5.96
C PRO A 327 12.19 15.56 6.82
N GLN A 328 11.29 16.33 6.22
CA GLN A 328 10.22 17.01 6.96
C GLN A 328 9.26 15.99 7.58
N ALA A 329 8.84 14.99 6.81
CA ALA A 329 7.98 13.91 7.30
C ALA A 329 8.66 13.16 8.47
N PHE A 330 9.93 12.79 8.33
CA PHE A 330 10.63 12.03 9.37
C PHE A 330 10.93 12.82 10.64
N ALA A 331 11.11 14.14 10.53
CA ALA A 331 11.35 15.02 11.67
C ALA A 331 10.08 15.36 12.46
N HIS A 332 8.89 15.25 11.85
CA HIS A 332 7.66 15.70 12.49
C HIS A 332 7.23 14.78 13.66
N PRO A 333 6.92 15.30 14.87
CA PRO A 333 6.58 14.48 16.03
C PRO A 333 5.38 13.57 15.84
N LEU A 334 4.35 14.01 15.11
CA LEU A 334 3.13 13.23 14.89
C LEU A 334 3.28 12.13 13.82
N CYS A 335 4.35 12.14 13.04
CA CYS A 335 4.57 11.24 11.92
C CYS A 335 5.30 9.96 12.37
N ILE A 336 4.70 8.78 12.18
CA ILE A 336 5.36 7.49 12.42
C ILE A 336 6.13 6.96 11.20
N GLY A 337 6.05 7.66 10.07
CA GLY A 337 6.83 7.40 8.87
C GLY A 337 6.00 7.58 7.60
N LEU A 338 6.52 7.05 6.49
CA LEU A 338 5.90 7.17 5.17
C LEU A 338 6.20 5.97 4.29
N TYR A 339 5.38 5.78 3.26
CA TYR A 339 5.66 4.89 2.14
C TYR A 339 5.85 5.71 0.86
N TYR A 340 7.03 5.57 0.22
CA TYR A 340 7.25 6.18 -1.08
C TYR A 340 6.33 5.54 -2.11
N PHE A 341 5.49 6.35 -2.77
CA PHE A 341 4.65 5.93 -3.88
C PHE A 341 5.38 6.28 -5.18
N GLU A 342 5.99 5.32 -5.88
CA GLU A 342 5.94 3.87 -5.64
C GLU A 342 7.23 3.16 -6.05
N TYR A 343 7.33 1.85 -5.85
CA TYR A 343 8.53 1.12 -6.28
C TYR A 343 8.69 1.10 -7.81
N CYS A 344 7.67 0.68 -8.56
CA CYS A 344 7.70 0.52 -10.02
C CYS A 344 6.43 1.09 -10.65
N ASP A 345 6.52 1.64 -11.85
CA ASP A 345 5.40 2.33 -12.53
C ASP A 345 4.05 1.59 -12.59
N GLU A 346 2.95 2.30 -12.34
CA GLU A 346 1.56 1.84 -12.40
C GLU A 346 0.98 1.66 -13.80
N LEU A 347 1.64 0.88 -14.66
CA LEU A 347 1.12 0.60 -16.01
C LEU A 347 -0.29 -0.02 -16.03
N TRP A 348 -0.76 -0.57 -14.92
CA TRP A 348 -2.07 -1.20 -14.77
C TRP A 348 -3.26 -0.21 -14.74
N ASN A 349 -3.04 1.06 -14.41
CA ASN A 349 -4.10 2.02 -14.04
C ASN A 349 -4.52 2.97 -15.18
N GLN A 350 -4.44 2.51 -16.44
CA GLN A 350 -4.67 3.40 -17.60
C GLN A 350 -6.13 3.75 -17.86
N PRO A 351 -6.42 5.02 -18.24
CA PRO A 351 -7.78 5.47 -18.57
C PRO A 351 -8.35 4.81 -19.83
N GLU A 352 -7.49 4.39 -20.77
CA GLU A 352 -7.86 3.69 -22.01
C GLU A 352 -7.62 2.19 -21.90
N ALA A 353 -8.09 1.58 -20.79
CA ALA A 353 -7.95 0.14 -20.59
C ALA A 353 -8.41 -0.64 -21.85
N PRO A 354 -7.60 -1.61 -22.35
CA PRO A 354 -6.45 -2.22 -21.68
C PRO A 354 -5.10 -1.75 -22.25
N ASN A 355 -4.85 -0.45 -22.43
CA ASN A 355 -3.50 0.01 -22.82
C ASN A 355 -2.50 -0.10 -21.66
N ILE A 356 -2.27 -1.31 -21.14
CA ILE A 356 -1.47 -1.63 -19.95
C ILE A 356 -0.05 -2.10 -20.29
N TYR A 357 0.45 -1.68 -21.46
CA TYR A 357 1.74 -2.10 -22.02
C TYR A 357 2.65 -0.97 -22.46
N THR A 358 2.19 0.27 -22.34
CA THR A 358 2.98 1.46 -22.62
C THR A 358 2.56 2.55 -21.66
N TRP A 359 3.48 3.44 -21.33
CA TRP A 359 3.16 4.58 -20.48
C TRP A 359 2.11 5.48 -21.13
N TRP A 360 1.25 6.05 -20.29
CA TRP A 360 0.31 7.09 -20.70
C TRP A 360 0.30 8.22 -19.69
N GLY A 361 0.59 9.43 -20.17
CA GLY A 361 0.64 10.63 -19.36
C GLY A 361 -0.72 11.03 -18.79
N GLY A 362 -0.71 11.60 -17.59
CA GLY A 362 -1.88 12.17 -16.96
C GLY A 362 -2.04 13.67 -17.24
N PRO A 363 -3.00 14.33 -16.56
CA PRO A 363 -3.31 15.74 -16.82
C PRO A 363 -2.20 16.68 -16.34
N PRO A 364 -2.12 17.92 -16.90
CA PRO A 364 -1.25 18.96 -16.37
C PRO A 364 -1.55 19.25 -14.90
N ALA A 365 -0.49 19.28 -14.09
CA ALA A 365 -0.53 19.56 -12.67
C ALA A 365 0.71 20.38 -12.28
N PRO A 366 0.66 21.73 -12.39
CA PRO A 366 1.82 22.60 -12.21
C PRO A 366 2.51 22.53 -10.84
N GLY A 367 1.85 21.95 -9.83
CA GLY A 367 2.43 21.72 -8.51
C GLY A 367 3.46 20.59 -8.44
N PHE A 368 3.49 19.69 -9.44
CA PHE A 368 4.46 18.60 -9.52
C PHE A 368 5.77 19.04 -10.19
N PRO A 369 6.90 18.38 -9.88
CA PRO A 369 8.24 18.78 -10.34
C PRO A 369 8.38 18.86 -11.87
N ASN A 370 7.61 18.05 -12.60
CA ASN A 370 7.61 18.03 -14.05
C ASN A 370 6.30 18.58 -14.67
N GLY A 371 5.37 19.05 -13.84
CA GLY A 371 4.14 19.72 -14.29
C GLY A 371 2.98 18.80 -14.69
N TYR A 372 3.03 17.50 -14.39
CA TYR A 372 2.00 16.52 -14.75
C TYR A 372 1.72 15.57 -13.58
N TRP A 373 0.46 15.13 -13.47
CA TRP A 373 0.02 14.02 -12.61
C TRP A 373 0.16 12.72 -13.41
N ASP A 374 1.39 12.26 -13.64
CA ASP A 374 1.62 11.02 -14.39
C ASP A 374 1.63 9.83 -13.42
N ASN A 375 0.51 9.13 -13.22
CA ASN A 375 0.43 7.92 -12.39
C ASN A 375 1.52 6.90 -12.78
N ASP A 376 1.71 6.72 -14.09
CA ASP A 376 2.73 5.87 -14.71
C ASP A 376 4.18 6.29 -14.46
N GLY A 377 4.38 7.48 -13.90
CA GLY A 377 5.69 8.09 -13.71
C GLY A 377 6.18 8.06 -12.27
N PHE A 378 5.40 7.56 -11.31
CA PHE A 378 5.73 7.61 -9.87
C PHE A 378 6.80 6.61 -9.43
N GLY A 379 7.11 5.59 -10.24
CA GLY A 379 8.05 4.55 -9.85
C GLY A 379 9.45 5.07 -9.51
N LEU A 380 10.08 4.48 -8.51
CA LEU A 380 11.54 4.56 -8.31
C LEU A 380 12.30 3.82 -9.41
N VAL A 381 11.66 2.83 -10.03
CA VAL A 381 12.15 2.09 -11.18
C VAL A 381 11.15 2.19 -12.34
N SER A 382 11.65 2.35 -13.55
CA SER A 382 10.83 2.25 -14.76
C SER A 382 10.62 0.78 -15.13
N VAL A 383 9.48 0.51 -15.76
CA VAL A 383 9.12 -0.83 -16.24
C VAL A 383 9.28 -0.90 -17.75
N GLN A 384 9.95 -1.95 -18.23
CA GLN A 384 10.03 -2.27 -19.65
C GLN A 384 9.68 -3.75 -19.85
N ARG A 385 8.96 -4.04 -20.94
CA ARG A 385 8.62 -5.41 -21.31
C ARG A 385 9.86 -6.30 -21.40
N GLY A 386 9.71 -7.54 -20.94
CA GLY A 386 10.72 -8.59 -21.12
C GLY A 386 11.18 -8.75 -22.57
N LEU A 387 12.49 -8.97 -22.76
CA LEU A 387 13.11 -9.01 -24.10
C LEU A 387 12.46 -10.06 -25.01
N GLY A 388 11.97 -9.63 -26.17
CA GLY A 388 11.40 -10.51 -27.20
C GLY A 388 9.91 -10.81 -27.05
N LEU A 389 9.24 -10.32 -26.01
CA LEU A 389 7.78 -10.42 -25.88
C LEU A 389 7.07 -9.36 -26.75
N PRO A 390 6.00 -9.71 -27.47
CA PRO A 390 5.15 -8.74 -28.17
C PRO A 390 4.25 -7.95 -27.20
N ASN A 391 3.64 -6.85 -27.66
CA ASN A 391 2.79 -5.98 -26.83
C ASN A 391 1.56 -6.69 -26.26
N ASP A 392 1.05 -7.71 -26.94
CA ASP A 392 -0.09 -8.52 -26.54
C ASP A 392 0.31 -9.81 -25.80
N ALA A 393 1.58 -9.95 -25.40
CA ALA A 393 2.03 -11.15 -24.69
C ALA A 393 1.22 -11.37 -23.41
N PRO A 394 0.68 -12.57 -23.17
CA PRO A 394 -0.04 -12.85 -21.93
C PRO A 394 0.90 -12.79 -20.74
N ILE A 395 0.38 -12.45 -19.57
CA ILE A 395 1.16 -12.49 -18.32
C ILE A 395 1.43 -13.92 -17.84
N TRP A 396 0.65 -14.89 -18.34
CA TRP A 396 0.74 -16.31 -18.03
C TRP A 396 1.30 -17.10 -19.22
N ALA A 397 2.20 -18.05 -18.92
CA ALA A 397 2.59 -19.13 -19.81
C ALA A 397 2.20 -20.47 -19.17
N ASN A 398 1.12 -21.08 -19.67
CA ASN A 398 0.47 -22.25 -19.07
C ASN A 398 0.03 -21.99 -17.63
N THR A 399 0.76 -22.50 -16.66
CA THR A 399 0.41 -22.49 -15.22
C THR A 399 1.34 -21.61 -14.39
N GLY A 400 2.17 -20.78 -15.03
CA GLY A 400 3.10 -19.88 -14.34
C GLY A 400 3.32 -18.57 -15.09
N PRO A 401 4.09 -17.65 -14.51
CA PRO A 401 4.46 -16.39 -15.15
C PRO A 401 5.05 -16.60 -16.54
N ASN A 402 4.70 -15.71 -17.49
CA ASN A 402 5.32 -15.71 -18.80
C ASN A 402 6.75 -15.15 -18.73
N PHE A 403 7.68 -15.79 -19.43
CA PHE A 403 9.09 -15.42 -19.44
C PHE A 403 9.52 -14.91 -20.83
N PRO A 404 10.49 -13.98 -20.88
CA PRO A 404 11.13 -13.32 -19.73
C PRO A 404 10.19 -12.32 -19.03
N ILE A 405 10.30 -12.21 -17.70
CA ILE A 405 9.57 -11.20 -16.93
C ILE A 405 10.03 -9.78 -17.30
N ASP A 406 9.22 -8.78 -16.93
CA ASP A 406 9.53 -7.37 -17.18
C ASP A 406 10.85 -6.93 -16.52
N VAL A 407 11.53 -6.03 -17.20
CA VAL A 407 12.79 -5.43 -16.77
C VAL A 407 12.49 -4.16 -15.98
N HIS A 408 13.05 -4.08 -14.77
CA HIS A 408 13.02 -2.88 -13.94
C HIS A 408 14.35 -2.12 -14.05
N THR A 409 14.28 -0.83 -14.38
CA THR A 409 15.47 0.03 -14.47
C THR A 409 15.38 1.18 -13.46
N ASN A 410 16.37 1.32 -12.60
CA ASN A 410 16.36 2.37 -11.57
C ASN A 410 16.38 3.76 -12.20
N ARG A 411 15.51 4.66 -11.71
CA ARG A 411 15.62 6.11 -11.94
C ARG A 411 16.71 6.67 -11.02
N ASN A 412 17.97 6.47 -11.40
CA ASN A 412 19.14 6.58 -10.52
C ASN A 412 19.18 7.82 -9.61
N ASN A 413 18.89 9.02 -10.13
CA ASN A 413 18.90 10.25 -9.32
C ASN A 413 17.85 10.21 -8.21
N LEU A 414 16.61 9.85 -8.55
CA LEU A 414 15.52 9.74 -7.59
C LEU A 414 15.75 8.58 -6.62
N PHE A 415 16.06 7.39 -7.14
CA PHE A 415 16.32 6.18 -6.33
C PHE A 415 17.43 6.44 -5.31
N SER A 416 18.57 7.00 -5.73
CA SER A 416 19.71 7.26 -4.84
C SER A 416 19.40 8.32 -3.79
N THR A 417 18.62 9.35 -4.13
CA THR A 417 18.17 10.35 -3.16
C THR A 417 17.29 9.73 -2.09
N VAL A 418 16.28 8.94 -2.47
CA VAL A 418 15.40 8.26 -1.51
C VAL A 418 16.20 7.29 -0.65
N ALA A 419 17.09 6.49 -1.26
CA ALA A 419 17.96 5.55 -0.54
C ALA A 419 18.85 6.27 0.48
N ASN A 420 19.43 7.41 0.11
CA ASN A 420 20.27 8.21 1.01
C ASN A 420 19.47 8.79 2.19
N VAL A 421 18.26 9.31 1.96
CA VAL A 421 17.42 9.79 3.06
C VAL A 421 17.00 8.64 3.98
N PHE A 422 16.63 7.49 3.43
CA PHE A 422 16.27 6.32 4.23
C PHE A 422 17.45 5.80 5.05
N LYS A 423 18.66 5.83 4.49
CA LYS A 423 19.87 5.42 5.21
C LYS A 423 20.21 6.34 6.38
N THR A 424 20.04 7.66 6.22
CA THR A 424 20.44 8.65 7.25
C THR A 424 19.36 8.93 8.29
N THR A 425 18.11 8.58 8.02
CA THR A 425 17.00 8.71 8.96
C THR A 425 17.10 7.64 10.05
N THR A 426 17.23 8.09 11.31
CA THR A 426 17.38 7.25 12.51
C THR A 426 16.06 6.80 13.10
#